data_AF-A0A1D2N2E7-F1
#
_entry.id   AF-A0A1D2N2E7-F1
#
_cell.length_a   1.000
_cell.length_b   1.000
_cell.length_c   1.000
_cell.angle_alpha   90.00
_cell.angle_beta   90.00
_cell.angle_gamma   90.00
#
_symmetry.space_group_name_H-M   'P 1'
#
loop_
_entity.id
_entity.type
_entity.pdbx_description
1 polymer ?
#
loop_
_entity_poly.entity_id
_entity_poly.type
_entity_poly.pdbx_seq_one_letter_code
_entity_poly.pdbx_strand_id
1 'polypeptide(L)'
;MKAEVAQELKSALSSIRLQERGVFVQASTLGSLEALLEFLRTSSIPYSGIRIGPVVKRDVMKASVMLEHDSQYAVILAFDVKIERDAQDMADHMGVKIFHAN
;
A
#
# COMPACT_ATOMS: atom_id res chain seq x y z
N MET A 1 -8.56 -16.63 18.71
CA MET A 1 -7.15 -16.36 18.33
C MET A 1 -7.01 -15.72 16.94
N LYS A 2 -6.99 -16.42 15.78
CA LYS A 2 -6.74 -15.76 14.47
C LYS A 2 -7.79 -14.69 14.08
N ALA A 3 -9.06 -14.91 14.39
CA ALA A 3 -10.14 -13.96 14.06
C ALA A 3 -10.10 -12.69 14.92
N GLU A 4 -9.68 -12.82 16.18
CA GLU A 4 -9.58 -11.74 17.17
C GLU A 4 -8.50 -10.74 16.77
N VAL A 5 -7.30 -11.26 16.43
CA VAL A 5 -6.17 -10.46 15.94
C VAL A 5 -6.51 -9.76 14.62
N ALA A 6 -7.23 -10.42 13.72
CA ALA A 6 -7.67 -9.81 12.47
C ALA A 6 -8.66 -8.66 12.68
N GLN A 7 -9.52 -8.75 13.69
CA GLN A 7 -10.50 -7.72 14.02
C GLN A 7 -9.84 -6.51 14.68
N GLU A 8 -8.87 -6.72 15.58
CA GLU A 8 -8.04 -5.66 16.14
C GLU A 8 -7.26 -4.93 15.05
N LEU A 9 -6.64 -5.68 14.12
CA LEU A 9 -5.92 -5.10 13.00
C LEU A 9 -6.84 -4.25 12.11
N LYS A 10 -8.04 -4.75 11.80
CA LYS A 10 -9.02 -4.02 11.01
C LYS A 10 -9.47 -2.73 11.71
N SER A 11 -9.64 -2.77 13.03
CA SER A 11 -9.97 -1.59 13.84
C SER A 11 -8.84 -0.55 13.79
N ALA A 12 -7.59 -0.98 13.99
CA ALA A 12 -6.42 -0.10 13.90
C ALA A 12 -6.32 0.56 12.52
N LEU A 13 -6.44 -0.24 11.44
CA LEU A 13 -6.39 0.26 10.06
C LEU A 13 -7.53 1.23 9.74
N SER A 14 -8.71 1.07 10.36
CA SER A 14 -9.86 1.95 10.12
C SER A 14 -9.70 3.36 10.70
N SER A 15 -8.80 3.53 11.68
CA SER A 15 -8.51 4.85 12.26
C SER A 15 -7.58 5.70 11.38
N ILE A 16 -6.92 5.09 10.40
CA ILE A 16 -6.00 5.75 9.49
C ILE A 16 -6.78 6.55 8.44
N ARG A 17 -6.50 7.85 8.37
CA ARG A 17 -7.14 8.77 7.43
C ARG A 17 -6.49 8.67 6.05
N LEU A 18 -7.16 7.97 5.14
CA LEU A 18 -6.77 7.90 3.74
C LEU A 18 -7.21 9.16 2.98
N GLN A 19 -6.43 9.51 1.96
CA GLN A 19 -6.76 10.57 1.01
C GLN A 19 -7.39 9.98 -0.25
N GLU A 20 -8.09 10.81 -1.03
CA GLU A 20 -8.63 10.37 -2.34
C GLU A 20 -7.51 10.09 -3.35
N ARG A 21 -6.43 10.89 -3.30
CA ARG A 21 -5.26 10.78 -4.17
C ARG A 21 -4.02 10.53 -3.33
N GLY A 22 -3.16 9.62 -3.78
CA GLY A 22 -1.91 9.31 -3.09
C GLY A 22 -1.40 7.91 -3.41
N VAL A 23 -0.20 7.61 -2.91
CA VAL A 23 0.46 6.32 -3.12
C VAL A 23 -0.27 5.19 -2.37
N PHE A 24 -0.08 3.96 -2.82
CA PHE A 24 -0.54 2.76 -2.11
C PHE A 24 0.58 2.20 -1.25
N VAL A 25 0.31 1.84 0.00
CA VAL A 25 1.33 1.41 0.98
C VAL A 25 1.08 -0.02 1.44
N GLN A 26 2.13 -0.84 1.41
CA GLN A 26 2.11 -2.23 1.81
C GLN A 26 3.23 -2.51 2.83
N ALA A 27 2.90 -3.18 3.94
CA ALA A 27 3.87 -3.52 4.97
C ALA A 27 3.63 -4.91 5.59
N SER A 28 4.65 -5.48 6.27
CA SER A 28 4.55 -6.82 6.89
C SER A 28 3.82 -6.80 8.23
N THR A 29 3.88 -5.68 8.94
CA THR A 29 3.37 -5.53 10.31
C THR A 29 2.72 -4.15 10.51
N LEU A 30 1.89 -4.02 11.55
CA LEU A 30 1.25 -2.74 11.87
C LEU A 30 2.29 -1.67 12.28
N GLY A 31 3.29 -2.02 13.10
CA GLY A 31 4.30 -1.06 13.54
C GLY A 31 5.16 -0.50 12.41
N SER A 32 5.55 -1.35 11.44
CA SER A 32 6.27 -0.87 10.24
C SER A 32 5.39 0.00 9.34
N LEU A 33 4.09 -0.33 9.23
CA LEU A 33 3.13 0.49 8.52
C LEU A 33 3.00 1.88 9.16
N GLU A 34 2.79 1.95 10.47
CA GLU A 34 2.63 3.21 11.20
C GLU A 34 3.86 4.12 11.04
N ALA A 35 5.07 3.57 11.19
CA ALA A 35 6.30 4.30 11.00
C ALA A 35 6.44 4.86 9.57
N LEU A 36 6.09 4.06 8.56
CA LEU A 36 6.12 4.48 7.15
C LEU A 36 5.07 5.57 6.88
N LEU A 37 3.86 5.43 7.39
CA LEU A 37 2.80 6.44 7.21
C LEU A 37 3.16 7.76 7.89
N GLU A 38 3.80 7.72 9.06
CA GLU A 38 4.30 8.91 9.74
C GLU A 38 5.41 9.60 8.93
N PHE A 39 6.34 8.81 8.36
CA PHE A 39 7.36 9.33 7.44
C PHE A 39 6.74 10.00 6.19
N LEU A 40 5.73 9.37 5.57
CA LEU A 40 5.04 9.94 4.42
C LEU A 40 4.31 11.23 4.79
N ARG A 41 3.62 11.25 5.94
CA ARG A 41 2.91 12.42 6.45
C ARG A 41 3.86 13.60 6.69
N THR A 42 5.00 13.37 7.34
CA THR A 42 6.03 14.41 7.57
C THR A 42 6.69 14.86 6.28
N SER A 43 6.81 13.98 5.29
CA SER A 43 7.32 14.29 3.95
C SER A 43 6.26 14.91 3.02
N SER A 44 5.05 15.18 3.50
CA SER A 44 3.92 15.70 2.71
C SER A 44 3.54 14.83 1.51
N ILE A 45 3.73 13.51 1.61
CA ILE A 45 3.34 12.53 0.59
C ILE A 45 1.99 11.93 0.99
N PRO A 46 0.92 12.13 0.22
CA PRO A 46 -0.38 11.56 0.53
C PRO A 46 -0.43 10.07 0.17
N TYR A 47 -1.24 9.32 0.91
CA TYR A 47 -1.51 7.91 0.67
C TYR A 47 -3.02 7.66 0.56
N SER A 48 -3.40 6.88 -0.45
CA SER A 48 -4.82 6.61 -0.78
C SER A 48 -5.27 5.20 -0.39
N GLY A 49 -4.32 4.30 -0.14
CA GLY A 49 -4.59 2.93 0.24
C GLY A 49 -3.47 2.33 1.07
N ILE A 50 -3.85 1.48 2.01
CA ILE A 50 -2.93 0.76 2.88
C ILE A 50 -3.34 -0.70 2.98
N ARG A 51 -2.36 -1.60 3.13
CA ARG A 51 -2.63 -3.01 3.42
C ARG A 51 -1.43 -3.67 4.09
N ILE A 52 -1.70 -4.72 4.86
CA ILE A 52 -0.69 -5.57 5.48
C ILE A 52 -0.65 -6.93 4.78
N GLY A 53 0.56 -7.43 4.50
CA GLY A 53 0.82 -8.70 3.83
C GLY A 53 1.46 -8.55 2.45
N PRO A 54 1.58 -9.63 1.64
CA PRO A 54 2.24 -9.58 0.33
C PRO A 54 1.45 -8.72 -0.67
N VAL A 55 2.14 -8.08 -1.62
CA VAL A 55 1.50 -7.34 -2.72
C VAL A 55 0.86 -8.32 -3.69
N VAL A 56 -0.44 -8.17 -3.95
CA VAL A 56 -1.20 -9.00 -4.91
C VAL A 56 -1.77 -8.15 -6.05
N LYS A 57 -2.22 -8.77 -7.15
CA LYS A 57 -2.84 -8.08 -8.31
C LYS A 57 -3.91 -7.05 -7.93
N ARG A 58 -4.75 -7.35 -6.95
CA ARG A 58 -5.81 -6.41 -6.51
C ARG A 58 -5.23 -5.09 -5.98
N ASP A 59 -4.06 -5.13 -5.34
CA ASP A 59 -3.40 -3.94 -4.82
C ASP A 59 -2.86 -3.10 -5.99
N VAL A 60 -2.32 -3.75 -7.03
CA VAL A 60 -1.91 -3.11 -8.30
C VAL A 60 -3.08 -2.47 -9.02
N MET A 61 -4.22 -3.15 -9.14
CA MET A 61 -5.42 -2.57 -9.75
C MET A 61 -5.95 -1.35 -9.01
N LYS A 62 -5.76 -1.27 -7.68
CA LYS A 62 -6.13 -0.08 -6.93
C LYS A 62 -5.16 1.07 -7.18
N ALA A 63 -3.86 0.78 -7.19
CA ALA A 63 -2.84 1.77 -7.48
C ALA A 63 -2.93 2.29 -8.94
N SER A 64 -3.34 1.45 -9.89
CA SER A 64 -3.47 1.84 -11.30
C SER A 64 -4.57 2.87 -11.55
N VAL A 65 -5.57 2.99 -10.67
CA VAL A 65 -6.59 4.05 -10.77
C VAL A 65 -5.93 5.44 -10.71
N MET A 66 -4.79 5.57 -10.04
CA MET A 66 -4.04 6.82 -10.03
C MET A 66 -3.43 7.16 -11.40
N LEU A 67 -3.30 6.24 -12.35
CA LEU A 67 -2.80 6.57 -13.69
C LEU A 67 -3.72 7.55 -14.43
N GLU A 68 -5.02 7.45 -14.22
CA GLU A 68 -6.02 8.33 -14.84
C GLU A 68 -6.20 9.66 -14.08
N HIS A 69 -5.97 9.65 -12.76
CA HIS A 69 -6.14 10.84 -11.93
C HIS A 69 -4.84 11.64 -11.76
N ASP A 70 -3.77 10.98 -11.34
CA ASP A 70 -2.47 11.57 -11.02
C ASP A 70 -1.35 10.53 -11.17
N SER A 71 -0.76 10.43 -12.35
CA SER A 71 0.19 9.36 -12.67
C SER A 71 1.43 9.32 -11.76
N GLN A 72 1.75 10.41 -11.06
CA GLN A 72 2.84 10.43 -10.08
C GLN A 72 2.55 9.54 -8.85
N TYR A 73 1.26 9.31 -8.55
CA TYR A 73 0.80 8.48 -7.44
C TYR A 73 0.47 7.04 -7.84
N ALA A 74 0.67 6.67 -9.11
CA ALA A 74 0.56 5.29 -9.59
C ALA A 74 1.75 4.43 -9.11
N VAL A 75 1.87 4.34 -7.79
CA VAL A 75 3.02 3.79 -7.07
C VAL A 75 2.55 2.94 -5.90
N ILE A 76 3.17 1.78 -5.73
CA ILE A 76 3.07 0.95 -4.53
C ILE A 76 4.40 1.04 -3.76
N LEU A 77 4.34 1.41 -2.49
CA LEU A 77 5.46 1.35 -1.55
C LEU A 77 5.35 0.05 -0.76
N ALA A 78 6.24 -0.91 -1.01
CA ALA A 78 6.27 -2.24 -0.41
C ALA A 78 7.45 -2.36 0.56
N PHE A 79 7.15 -2.48 1.86
CA PHE A 79 8.15 -2.57 2.92
C PHE A 79 8.12 -3.94 3.62
N ASP A 80 9.22 -4.69 3.55
CA ASP A 80 9.39 -6.03 4.15
C ASP A 80 8.30 -7.04 3.71
N VAL A 81 7.81 -6.92 2.48
CA VAL A 81 6.73 -7.76 1.95
C VAL A 81 7.09 -8.36 0.61
N LYS A 82 6.70 -9.62 0.42
CA LYS A 82 6.81 -10.27 -0.88
C LYS A 82 5.88 -9.60 -1.89
N ILE A 83 6.36 -9.50 -3.12
CA ILE A 83 5.54 -9.14 -4.28
C ILE A 83 5.21 -10.44 -5.01
N GLU A 84 3.93 -10.77 -5.12
CA GLU A 84 3.51 -11.92 -5.90
C GLU A 84 3.88 -11.71 -7.37
N ARG A 85 4.34 -12.78 -8.04
CA ARG A 85 4.81 -12.70 -9.42
C ARG A 85 3.77 -12.08 -10.36
N ASP A 86 2.52 -12.48 -10.16
CA ASP A 86 1.42 -12.06 -11.00
C ASP A 86 1.00 -10.59 -10.74
N ALA A 87 1.32 -10.06 -9.56
CA ALA A 87 1.20 -8.64 -9.23
C ALA A 87 2.30 -7.84 -9.94
N GLN A 88 3.53 -8.32 -9.93
CA GLN A 88 4.64 -7.67 -10.64
C GLN A 88 4.38 -7.60 -12.14
N ASP A 89 3.99 -8.73 -12.76
CA ASP A 89 3.67 -8.79 -14.19
C ASP A 89 2.56 -7.79 -14.58
N MET A 90 1.54 -7.64 -13.72
CA MET A 90 0.47 -6.68 -13.92
C MET A 90 0.94 -5.23 -13.75
N ALA A 91 1.79 -4.96 -12.76
CA ALA A 91 2.31 -3.62 -12.52
C ALA A 91 3.14 -3.13 -13.71
N ASP A 92 3.98 -4.01 -14.26
CA ASP A 92 4.77 -3.73 -15.46
C ASP A 92 3.89 -3.47 -16.68
N HIS A 93 2.81 -4.25 -16.85
CA HIS A 93 1.87 -4.08 -17.98
C HIS A 93 1.05 -2.79 -17.87
N MET A 94 0.60 -2.43 -16.66
CA MET A 94 -0.24 -1.25 -16.43
C MET A 94 0.57 0.04 -16.27
N GLY A 95 1.89 -0.05 -16.06
CA GLY A 95 2.73 1.11 -15.78
C GLY A 95 2.68 1.60 -14.33
N VAL A 96 2.31 0.73 -13.39
CA VAL A 96 2.36 1.01 -11.95
C VAL A 96 3.76 0.71 -11.44
N LYS A 97 4.38 1.64 -10.71
CA LYS A 97 5.71 1.42 -10.13
C LYS A 97 5.61 0.79 -8.76
N ILE A 98 6.37 -0.27 -8.52
CA ILE A 98 6.49 -0.86 -7.17
C ILE A 98 7.89 -0.55 -6.64
N PHE A 99 7.98 0.19 -5.55
CA PHE A 99 9.22 0.36 -4.80
C PHE A 99 9.25 -0.66 -3.67
N HIS A 100 10.29 -1.49 -3.66
CA HIS A 100 10.45 -2.55 -2.69
C HIS A 100 11.67 -2.29 -1.81
N ALA A 101 11.50 -2.35 -0.49
CA ALA A 101 12.58 -2.30 0.49
C ALA A 101 12.42 -3.47 1.48
N ASN A 102 13.52 -4.20 1.70
CA ASN A 102 13.62 -5.27 2.71
C ASN A 102 14.44 -4.79 3.89
#